data_AF-A0A934PV54-F1
#
_entry.id   AF-A0A934PV54-F1
#
_cell.length_a   1.000
_cell.length_b   1.000
_cell.length_c   1.000
_cell.angle_alpha   90.00
_cell.angle_beta   90.00
_cell.angle_gamma   90.00
#
_symmetry.space_group_name_H-M   'P 1'
#
loop_
_entity.id
_entity.type
_entity.pdbx_description
1 polymer ?
#
loop_
_entity_poly.entity_id
_entity_poly.type
_entity_poly.pdbx_seq_one_letter_code
_entity_poly.pdbx_strand_id
1 'polypeptide(L)' 'MKNLDAKKLTMMLIVGLLVVSTVPAIHKVFHLTDLLAGLLTGFGLGVEIMAAILLVKLKKDRRHQNIIQKDPQ' A
#
# COMPACT_ATOMS: atom_id res chain seq x y z
N MET A 1 -4.07 16.53 -9.09
CA MET A 1 -4.04 15.23 -8.40
C MET A 1 -4.21 15.48 -6.91
N LYS A 2 -5.25 14.96 -6.26
CA LYS A 2 -5.52 15.18 -4.82
C LYS A 2 -4.29 14.75 -4.00
N ASN A 3 -3.85 15.60 -3.07
CA ASN A 3 -2.72 15.37 -2.17
C ASN A 3 -2.88 14.04 -1.41
N LEU A 4 -2.33 12.97 -1.97
CA LEU A 4 -2.21 11.69 -1.30
C LEU A 4 -1.04 11.82 -0.32
N ASP A 5 -1.40 12.03 0.94
CA ASP A 5 -0.42 12.15 2.01
C ASP A 5 0.31 10.84 2.24
N ALA A 6 1.61 10.91 2.57
CA ALA A 6 2.41 9.73 2.89
C ALA A 6 1.76 8.91 4.02
N LYS A 7 1.16 9.58 5.01
CA LYS A 7 0.41 8.95 6.10
C LYS A 7 -0.77 8.12 5.59
N LYS A 8 -1.51 8.62 4.58
CA LYS A 8 -2.65 7.89 3.99
C LYS A 8 -2.18 6.67 3.21
N LEU A 9 -1.08 6.79 2.45
CA LEU A 9 -0.50 5.64 1.75
C LEU A 9 0.06 4.59 2.70
N THR A 10 0.71 4.99 3.78
CA THR A 10 1.15 4.05 4.83
C THR A 10 -0.04 3.35 5.48
N MET A 11 -1.13 4.07 5.76
CA MET A 11 -2.35 3.45 6.29
C MET A 11 -2.96 2.45 5.30
N MET A 12 -2.94 2.77 4.01
CA MET A 12 -3.43 1.88 2.95
C MET A 12 -2.59 0.60 2.85
N LEU A 13 -1.27 0.69 3.02
CA LEU A 13 -0.38 -0.47 3.13
C LEU A 13 -0.75 -1.34 4.34
N ILE A 14 -0.89 -0.74 5.53
CA ILE A 14 -1.23 -1.49 6.75
C ILE A 14 -2.57 -2.23 6.60
N VAL A 15 -3.58 -1.58 6.02
CA VAL A 15 -4.88 -2.21 5.78
C VAL A 15 -4.78 -3.37 4.78
N GLY A 16 -4.01 -3.21 3.70
CA GLY A 16 -3.75 -4.30 2.75
C GLY A 16 -3.15 -5.54 3.44
N LEU A 17 -2.13 -5.32 4.27
CA LEU A 17 -1.44 -6.36 5.03
C LEU A 17 -2.37 -7.06 6.04
N LEU A 18 -3.27 -6.30 6.67
CA LEU A 18 -4.31 -6.82 7.55
C LEU A 18 -5.30 -7.71 6.78
N VAL A 19 -5.72 -7.31 5.58
CA VAL A 19 -6.60 -8.14 4.75
C VAL A 19 -5.88 -9.43 4.35
N VAL A 20 -4.65 -9.35 3.84
CA VAL A 20 -3.86 -10.52 3.43
C VAL A 20 -3.62 -11.49 4.59
N SER A 21 -3.30 -10.97 5.78
CA SER A 21 -3.03 -11.80 6.97
C SER A 21 -4.29 -12.40 7.60
N THR A 22 -5.47 -11.82 7.37
CA THR A 22 -6.75 -12.33 7.90
C THR A 22 -7.38 -13.39 6.99
N VAL A 23 -7.10 -13.38 5.69
CA VAL A 23 -7.63 -14.39 4.74
C VAL A 23 -7.34 -15.85 5.19
N PRO A 24 -6.12 -16.23 5.61
CA PRO A 24 -5.85 -17.58 6.12
C PRO A 24 -6.66 -17.94 7.38
N ALA A 25 -6.87 -16.98 8.27
CA ALA A 25 -7.63 -17.18 9.51
C ALA A 25 -9.11 -17.41 9.20
N ILE A 26 -9.69 -16.62 8.29
CA ILE A 26 -11.08 -16.77 7.84
C ILE A 26 -11.24 -18.09 7.06
N HIS A 27 -10.28 -18.44 6.20
CA HIS A 27 -10.30 -19.70 5.44
C HIS A 27 -10.39 -20.92 6.37
N LYS A 28 -9.64 -20.92 7.47
CA LYS A 28 -9.64 -22.00 8.47
C LYS A 28 -10.99 -22.16 9.20
N VAL A 29 -11.74 -21.08 9.37
CA VAL A 29 -13.01 -21.08 10.13
C VAL A 29 -14.22 -21.32 9.22
N PHE A 30 -14.24 -20.67 8.05
CA PHE A 30 -15.40 -20.63 7.15
C PHE A 30 -15.26 -21.50 5.89
N HIS A 31 -14.14 -22.22 5.72
CA HIS A 31 -13.88 -23.04 4.53
C HIS A 31 -14.14 -22.27 3.23
N LEU A 32 -13.55 -21.07 3.12
CA LEU A 32 -13.53 -20.33 1.85
C LEU A 32 -13.05 -21.25 0.73
N THR A 33 -13.64 -21.15 -0.45
CA THR A 33 -13.08 -21.82 -1.62
C THR A 33 -11.68 -21.28 -1.91
N ASP A 34 -10.74 -22.16 -2.23
CA ASP A 34 -9.33 -21.81 -2.50
C ASP A 34 -9.20 -20.68 -3.55
N LEU A 35 -10.09 -20.68 -4.55
CA LEU A 35 -10.17 -19.63 -5.56
C LEU A 35 -10.45 -18.25 -4.94
N LEU A 36 -11.41 -18.17 -4.01
CA LEU A 36 -11.80 -16.95 -3.32
C LEU A 36 -10.71 -16.47 -2.36
N ALA A 37 -10.10 -17.39 -1.62
CA ALA A 37 -8.97 -17.09 -0.74
C ALA A 37 -7.77 -16.54 -1.54
N GLY A 38 -7.45 -17.17 -2.68
CA GLY A 38 -6.40 -16.72 -3.58
C GLY A 38 -6.69 -15.35 -4.19
N LEU A 39 -7.94 -15.10 -4.62
CA LEU A 39 -8.36 -13.82 -5.19
C LEU A 39 -8.25 -12.67 -4.18
N LEU A 40 -8.73 -12.87 -2.94
CA LEU A 40 -8.66 -11.85 -1.88
C LEU A 40 -7.21 -11.53 -1.51
N THR A 41 -6.38 -12.57 -1.40
CA THR A 41 -4.94 -12.43 -1.13
C THR A 41 -4.25 -11.65 -2.25
N GLY A 42 -4.48 -12.03 -3.51
CA GLY A 42 -3.90 -11.35 -4.66
C GLY A 42 -4.33 -9.89 -4.78
N PHE A 43 -5.60 -9.59 -4.51
CA PHE A 43 -6.11 -8.22 -4.52
C PHE A 43 -5.44 -7.36 -3.43
N GLY A 44 -5.34 -7.89 -2.20
CA GLY A 44 -4.66 -7.20 -1.10
C GLY A 44 -3.21 -6.85 -1.44
N LEU A 45 -2.45 -7.82 -1.96
CA LEU A 45 -1.06 -7.62 -2.38
C LEU A 45 -0.94 -6.62 -3.55
N GLY A 46 -1.84 -6.67 -4.54
CA GLY A 46 -1.85 -5.75 -5.67
C GLY A 46 -2.03 -4.29 -5.23
N VAL A 47 -2.95 -4.05 -4.29
CA VAL A 47 -3.16 -2.73 -3.68
C VAL A 47 -1.92 -2.26 -2.92
N GLU A 48 -1.26 -3.15 -2.19
CA GLU A 48 -0.02 -2.82 -1.47
C GLU A 48 1.12 -2.41 -2.40
N ILE A 49 1.33 -3.16 -3.49
CA ILE A 49 2.36 -2.83 -4.49
C ILE A 49 2.11 -1.44 -5.08
N MET A 50 0.86 -1.14 -5.44
CA MET A 50 0.47 0.19 -5.94
C MET A 50 0.74 1.30 -4.92
N ALA A 51 0.38 1.09 -3.65
CA ALA A 51 0.62 2.06 -2.59
C ALA A 51 2.12 2.27 -2.31
N ALA A 52 2.92 1.21 -2.37
CA ALA A 52 4.37 1.27 -2.20
C ALA A 52 5.03 2.08 -3.32
N ILE A 53 4.64 1.84 -4.58
CA ILE A 53 5.14 2.60 -5.74
C ILE A 53 4.82 4.10 -5.59
N LEU A 54 3.59 4.44 -5.19
CA LEU A 54 3.19 5.82 -4.95
C LEU A 54 3.97 6.47 -3.81
N LEU A 55 4.24 5.73 -2.73
CA LEU A 55 5.04 6.22 -1.60
C LEU A 55 6.50 6.50 -2.01
N VAL A 56 7.09 5.63 -2.83
CA VAL A 56 8.45 5.82 -3.37
C VAL A 56 8.51 7.06 -4.26
N LYS A 57 7.52 7.24 -5.15
CA LYS A 57 7.43 8.45 -6.01
C LYS A 57 7.34 9.72 -5.16
N LEU A 58 6.44 9.76 -4.17
CA LEU A 58 6.31 10.91 -3.26
C LEU A 58 7.59 11.21 -2.47
N LYS A 59 8.33 10.18 -2.04
CA LYS A 59 9.63 10.38 -1.35
C LYS A 59 10.69 10.93 -2.31
N LYS A 60 10.68 10.53 -3.58
CA LYS A 60 11.59 11.05 -4.60
C LYS A 60 11.31 12.52 -4.92
N ASP A 61 10.03 12.88 -5.03
CA ASP A 61 9.60 14.24 -5.33
C ASP A 61 9.91 15.21 -4.17
N ARG A 62 9.64 14.81 -2.92
CA ARG A 62 10.03 15.61 -1.73
C ARG A 62 11.53 15.81 -1.62
N ARG A 63 12.33 14.79 -1.97
CA ARG A 63 13.79 14.92 -1.98
C ARG A 63 14.26 15.94 -3.01
N HIS A 64 13.70 15.95 -4.22
CA HIS A 64 14.04 16.95 -5.23
C HIS A 64 13.68 18.37 -4.77
N GLN A 65 12.49 18.57 -4.18
CA GLN A 65 12.10 19.89 -3.66
C GLN A 65 13.04 20.39 -2.55
N ASN A 66 13.44 19.52 -1.61
CA ASN A 66 14.36 19.90 -0.53
C ASN A 66 15.78 20.24 -1.02
N ILE A 67 16.22 19.71 -2.17
CA ILE A 67 17.51 20.06 -2.77
C ILE A 67 17.41 21.44 -3.42
N ILE A 68 16.37 21.69 -4.21
CA ILE A 68 16.15 22.99 -4.88
C ILE A 68 15.98 24.13 -3.87
N GLN A 69 15.34 23.88 -2.72
CA GLN A 69 15.18 24.89 -1.66
C GLN A 69 16.45 25.17 -0.84
N LYS A 70 17.46 24.30 -0.89
CA LYS A 70 18.73 24.46 -0.17
C LYS A 70 19.82 25.19 -0.97
N ASP A 71 19.61 25.41 -2.27
CA ASP A 71 20.38 26.32 -3.10
C ASP A 71 19.56 27.57 -3.46
N PRO A 72 19.18 28.43 -2.49
CA PRO A 72 18.81 29.79 -2.83
C PRO A 72 20.11 30.51 -3.19
N GLN A 73 20.28 30.82 -4.48
CA GLN A 73 21.27 31.79 -4.94
C GLN A 73 21.18 33.10 -4.15
#